data_AF-A0A2W4IMX5-F1
#
_entry.id   AF-A0A2W4IMX5-F1
#
_cell.length_a   1.000
_cell.length_b   1.000
_cell.length_c   1.000
_cell.angle_alpha   90.00
_cell.angle_beta   90.00
_cell.angle_gamma   90.00
#
_symmetry.space_group_name_H-M   'P 1'
#
loop_
_entity.id
_entity.type
_entity.pdbx_description
1 polymer ?
#
loop_
_entity_poly.entity_id
_entity_poly.type
_entity_poly.pdbx_seq_one_letter_code
_entity_poly.pdbx_strand_id
1 'polypeptide(L)'
;RALRHQVSEALARENHADPRAQLLVLGRMYLDFARMNRGMFELMFRHDLLRGSQMGLREASLPLFGVLVDLVVRARPDAPAPTVIAGALWANLHGIAQLWLWGSLQLAMQADDVDALLRAALDAHLGPARTGHPTSS
;
A
#
# COMPACT_ATOMS: atom_id res chain seq x y z
N ARG A 1 -16.67 -6.65 4.75
CA ARG A 1 -15.59 -7.55 5.23
C ARG A 1 -14.35 -6.70 5.47
N ALA A 2 -13.58 -6.93 6.54
CA ALA A 2 -12.43 -6.09 6.86
C ALA A 2 -11.35 -6.16 5.76
N LEU A 3 -10.74 -5.02 5.40
CA LEU A 3 -9.74 -4.90 4.32
C LEU A 3 -8.61 -5.93 4.46
N ARG A 4 -8.09 -6.13 5.68
CA ARG A 4 -7.06 -7.14 5.98
C ARG A 4 -7.45 -8.53 5.45
N HIS A 5 -8.67 -8.99 5.71
CA HIS A 5 -9.10 -10.31 5.28
C HIS A 5 -9.16 -10.43 3.76
N GLN A 6 -9.65 -9.37 3.09
CA GLN A 6 -9.68 -9.33 1.64
C GLN A 6 -8.26 -9.38 1.06
N VAL A 7 -7.32 -8.62 1.65
CA VAL A 7 -5.91 -8.63 1.27
C VAL A 7 -5.31 -10.01 1.47
N SER A 8 -5.48 -10.63 2.65
CA SER A 8 -4.96 -11.99 2.90
C SER A 8 -5.49 -13.02 1.91
N GLU A 9 -6.79 -12.97 1.56
CA GLU A 9 -7.36 -13.86 0.55
C GLU A 9 -6.81 -13.59 -0.86
N ALA A 10 -6.62 -12.33 -1.23
CA ALA A 10 -6.01 -11.98 -2.51
C ALA A 10 -4.57 -12.50 -2.60
N LEU A 11 -3.77 -12.26 -1.55
CA LEU A 11 -2.39 -12.73 -1.48
C LEU A 11 -2.27 -14.25 -1.47
N ALA A 12 -3.21 -14.96 -0.83
CA ALA A 12 -3.23 -16.42 -0.81
C ALA A 12 -3.59 -17.04 -2.18
N ARG A 13 -4.42 -16.35 -2.98
CA ARG A 13 -4.76 -16.78 -4.36
C ARG A 13 -3.57 -16.65 -5.30
N GLU A 14 -2.69 -15.68 -5.04
CA GLU A 14 -1.48 -15.44 -5.83
C GLU A 14 -0.30 -16.33 -5.41
N ASN A 15 -0.57 -17.58 -5.04
CA ASN A 15 0.40 -18.52 -4.48
C ASN A 15 1.71 -18.53 -5.33
N HIS A 16 2.83 -18.13 -4.73
CA HIS A 16 4.17 -17.94 -5.35
C HIS A 16 4.44 -16.65 -6.16
N ALA A 17 3.58 -15.63 -6.10
CA ALA A 17 3.85 -14.35 -6.76
C ALA A 17 5.02 -13.57 -6.09
N ASP A 18 5.80 -12.91 -6.94
CA ASP A 18 6.83 -11.93 -6.59
C ASP A 18 6.32 -11.00 -5.47
N PRO A 19 7.04 -10.84 -4.33
CA PRO A 19 6.67 -9.91 -3.27
C PRO A 19 6.32 -8.51 -3.77
N ARG A 20 6.94 -8.06 -4.86
CA ARG A 20 6.62 -6.78 -5.50
C ARG A 20 5.23 -6.77 -6.15
N ALA A 21 4.83 -7.85 -6.82
CA ALA A 21 3.49 -8.00 -7.36
C ALA A 21 2.44 -8.02 -6.24
N GLN A 22 2.74 -8.70 -5.13
CA GLN A 22 1.88 -8.72 -3.95
C GLN A 22 1.73 -7.32 -3.31
N LEU A 23 2.80 -6.51 -3.31
CA LEU A 23 2.74 -5.11 -2.88
C LEU A 23 1.88 -4.24 -3.81
N LEU A 24 1.91 -4.48 -5.12
CA LEU A 24 1.00 -3.80 -6.07
C LEU A 24 -0.46 -4.13 -5.74
N VAL A 25 -0.77 -5.39 -5.51
CA VAL A 25 -2.13 -5.85 -5.19
C VAL A 25 -2.62 -5.23 -3.88
N LEU A 26 -1.78 -5.26 -2.83
CA LEU A 26 -2.09 -4.60 -1.56
C LEU A 26 -2.34 -3.10 -1.76
N GLY A 27 -1.47 -2.41 -2.49
CA GLY A 27 -1.61 -0.98 -2.78
C GLY A 27 -2.90 -0.66 -3.53
N ARG A 28 -3.26 -1.44 -4.55
CA ARG A 28 -4.51 -1.28 -5.31
C ARG A 28 -5.72 -1.43 -4.41
N MET A 29 -5.77 -2.51 -3.62
CA MET A 29 -6.87 -2.77 -2.69
C MET A 29 -6.99 -1.70 -1.61
N TYR A 30 -5.86 -1.14 -1.17
CA TYR A 30 -5.84 -0.03 -0.22
C TYR A 30 -6.45 1.24 -0.80
N LEU A 31 -6.06 1.62 -2.03
CA LEU A 31 -6.58 2.80 -2.72
C LEU A 31 -8.07 2.64 -3.07
N ASP A 32 -8.49 1.44 -3.50
CA ASP A 32 -9.89 1.12 -3.74
C ASP A 32 -10.71 1.20 -2.45
N PHE A 33 -10.18 0.69 -1.34
CA PHE A 33 -10.82 0.82 -0.04
C PHE A 33 -11.01 2.29 0.36
N ALA A 34 -9.98 3.13 0.21
CA ALA A 34 -10.06 4.55 0.50
C ALA A 34 -11.13 5.24 -0.37
N ARG A 35 -11.21 4.89 -1.65
CA ARG A 35 -12.23 5.40 -2.59
C ARG A 35 -13.65 5.00 -2.20
N MET A 36 -13.85 3.73 -1.87
CA MET A 36 -15.16 3.14 -1.58
C MET A 36 -15.66 3.50 -0.16
N ASN A 37 -14.75 3.82 0.76
CA ASN A 37 -15.05 4.05 2.17
C ASN A 37 -14.58 5.43 2.63
N ARG A 38 -14.76 6.47 1.81
CA ARG A 38 -14.23 7.83 2.02
C ARG A 38 -14.42 8.36 3.43
N GLY A 39 -15.63 8.26 4.00
CA GLY A 39 -15.91 8.74 5.36
C GLY A 39 -15.08 8.01 6.43
N MET A 40 -14.94 6.70 6.31
CA MET A 40 -14.09 5.90 7.21
C MET A 40 -12.60 6.23 7.03
N PHE A 41 -12.17 6.41 5.78
CA PHE A 41 -10.80 6.78 5.46
C PHE A 41 -10.44 8.15 6.05
N GLU A 42 -11.29 9.17 5.88
CA GLU A 42 -11.10 10.50 6.46
C GLU A 42 -11.07 10.47 8.01
N LEU A 43 -11.84 9.58 8.64
CA LEU A 43 -11.80 9.36 10.10
C LEU A 43 -10.48 8.75 10.59
N MET A 44 -9.76 7.98 9.76
CA MET A 44 -8.41 7.48 10.11
C MET A 44 -7.42 8.63 10.38
N PHE A 45 -7.62 9.81 9.77
CA PHE A 45 -6.71 10.95 9.88
C PHE A 45 -7.03 11.92 11.01
N ARG A 46 -8.27 11.94 11.50
CA ARG A 46 -8.69 12.84 12.59
C ARG A 46 -8.33 12.25 13.96
N HIS A 47 -7.04 12.28 14.28
CA HIS A 47 -6.48 11.79 15.55
C HIS A 47 -7.14 12.39 16.81
N ASP A 48 -7.81 13.53 16.68
CA ASP A 48 -8.51 14.32 17.70
C ASP A 48 -9.89 13.78 18.10
N LEU A 49 -10.63 13.09 17.20
CA LEU A 49 -11.93 12.45 17.51
C LEU A 49 -11.80 10.99 17.96
N LEU A 50 -10.60 10.41 17.86
CA LEU A 50 -10.38 8.97 18.03
C LEU A 50 -10.16 8.51 19.47
N ARG A 51 -10.02 9.39 20.47
CA ARG A 51 -9.74 8.94 21.86
C ARG A 51 -10.77 7.93 22.42
N GLY A 52 -11.98 7.86 21.89
CA GLY A 52 -12.99 6.83 22.19
C GLY A 52 -13.10 5.66 21.20
N SER A 53 -12.62 5.81 19.95
CA SER A 53 -12.70 4.80 18.87
C SER A 53 -11.35 4.19 18.48
N GLN A 54 -10.27 4.48 19.21
CA GLN A 54 -8.91 3.99 18.94
C GLN A 54 -8.81 2.46 18.87
N MET A 55 -9.64 1.72 19.61
CA MET A 55 -9.55 0.25 19.63
C MET A 55 -9.83 -0.35 18.24
N GLY A 56 -10.97 -0.04 17.62
CA GLY A 56 -11.34 -0.66 16.33
C GLY A 56 -10.44 -0.25 15.15
N LEU A 57 -9.90 0.96 15.17
CA LEU A 57 -9.02 1.47 14.12
C LEU A 57 -7.57 1.00 14.26
N ARG A 58 -7.01 0.94 15.47
CA ARG A 58 -5.70 0.28 15.71
C ARG A 58 -5.77 -1.21 15.40
N GLU A 59 -6.83 -1.88 15.84
CA GLU A 59 -7.03 -3.32 15.61
C GLU A 59 -7.16 -3.66 14.12
N ALA A 60 -7.69 -2.76 13.29
CA ALA A 60 -7.80 -2.97 11.84
C ALA A 60 -6.52 -2.58 11.06
N SER A 61 -5.84 -1.50 11.48
CA SER A 61 -4.74 -0.91 10.72
C SER A 61 -3.38 -1.54 11.02
N LEU A 62 -3.12 -1.90 12.30
CA LEU A 62 -1.85 -2.51 12.70
C LEU A 62 -1.59 -3.86 12.01
N PRO A 63 -2.59 -4.75 11.86
CA PRO A 63 -2.36 -6.00 11.16
C PRO A 63 -2.10 -5.83 9.65
N LEU A 64 -2.72 -4.84 9.00
CA LEU A 64 -2.44 -4.56 7.58
C LEU A 64 -1.04 -3.97 7.41
N PHE A 65 -0.60 -3.12 8.34
CA PHE A 65 0.79 -2.65 8.39
C PHE A 65 1.78 -3.82 8.58
N GLY A 66 1.45 -4.81 9.43
CA GLY A 66 2.25 -6.03 9.57
C GLY A 66 2.44 -6.78 8.25
N VAL A 67 1.36 -6.97 7.48
CA VAL A 67 1.43 -7.58 6.14
C VAL A 67 2.35 -6.79 5.20
N LEU A 68 2.28 -5.45 5.26
CA LEU A 68 3.17 -4.60 4.46
C LEU A 68 4.64 -4.80 4.83
N VAL A 69 4.96 -4.86 6.13
CA VAL A 69 6.32 -5.13 6.61
C VAL A 69 6.82 -6.48 6.09
N ASP A 70 6.03 -7.54 6.21
CA ASP A 70 6.41 -8.88 5.74
C ASP A 70 6.71 -8.91 4.23
N LEU A 71 5.91 -8.19 3.44
CA LEU A 71 6.13 -8.07 2.01
C LEU A 71 7.39 -7.27 1.68
N VAL A 72 7.67 -6.19 2.42
CA VAL A 72 8.90 -5.40 2.26
C VAL A 72 10.13 -6.23 2.61
N VAL A 73 10.10 -7.01 3.70
CA VAL A 73 11.18 -7.94 4.07
C VAL A 73 11.47 -8.91 2.92
N ARG A 74 10.44 -9.50 2.32
CA ARG A 74 10.60 -10.43 1.20
C ARG A 74 11.08 -9.74 -0.09
N ALA A 75 10.63 -8.52 -0.36
CA ALA A 75 11.02 -7.76 -1.55
C ALA A 75 12.46 -7.20 -1.44
N ARG A 76 12.93 -6.93 -0.22
CA ARG A 76 14.21 -6.31 0.09
C ARG A 76 14.91 -7.03 1.26
N PRO A 77 15.34 -8.29 1.07
CA PRO A 77 15.92 -9.10 2.15
C PRO A 77 17.17 -8.46 2.78
N ASP A 78 17.93 -7.70 2.00
CA ASP A 78 19.18 -7.07 2.44
C ASP A 78 19.01 -5.61 2.90
N ALA A 79 17.78 -5.06 2.89
CA ALA A 79 17.58 -3.67 3.26
C ALA A 79 17.68 -3.47 4.78
N PRO A 80 18.41 -2.43 5.24
CA PRO A 80 18.39 -2.06 6.64
C PRO A 80 17.01 -1.53 7.02
N ALA A 81 16.51 -1.92 8.20
CA ALA A 81 15.27 -1.43 8.80
C ALA A 81 14.00 -1.54 7.91
N PRO A 82 13.55 -2.76 7.54
CA PRO A 82 12.38 -2.97 6.68
C PRO A 82 11.09 -2.32 7.20
N THR A 83 10.92 -2.23 8.52
CA THR A 83 9.78 -1.53 9.14
C THR A 83 9.75 -0.04 8.81
N VAL A 84 10.91 0.62 8.68
CA VAL A 84 11.00 2.04 8.33
C VAL A 84 10.64 2.25 6.86
N ILE A 85 11.12 1.36 5.97
CA ILE A 85 10.76 1.36 4.55
C ILE A 85 9.25 1.15 4.38
N ALA A 86 8.68 0.18 5.09
CA ALA A 86 7.23 -0.05 5.11
C ALA A 86 6.47 1.18 5.63
N GLY A 87 6.98 1.86 6.66
CA GLY A 87 6.42 3.11 7.17
C GLY A 87 6.42 4.24 6.12
N ALA A 88 7.51 4.41 5.39
CA ALA A 88 7.62 5.41 4.32
C ALA A 88 6.68 5.10 3.14
N LEU A 89 6.61 3.83 2.72
CA LEU A 89 5.68 3.38 1.69
C LEU A 89 4.22 3.56 2.15
N TRP A 90 3.91 3.20 3.39
CA TRP A 90 2.58 3.40 3.97
C TRP A 90 2.17 4.88 3.97
N ALA A 91 3.03 5.78 4.44
CA ALA A 91 2.78 7.22 4.41
C ALA A 91 2.57 7.75 2.98
N ASN A 92 3.32 7.24 2.00
CA ASN A 92 3.16 7.60 0.59
C ASN A 92 1.80 7.13 0.05
N LEU A 93 1.39 5.87 0.33
CA LEU A 93 0.07 5.36 -0.04
C LEU A 93 -1.08 6.17 0.57
N HIS A 94 -0.93 6.65 1.81
CA HIS A 94 -1.87 7.58 2.43
C HIS A 94 -1.97 8.90 1.65
N GLY A 95 -0.82 9.50 1.33
CA GLY A 95 -0.77 10.74 0.55
C GLY A 95 -1.41 10.59 -0.82
N ILE A 96 -1.10 9.50 -1.54
CA ILE A 96 -1.73 9.18 -2.84
C ILE A 96 -3.23 9.08 -2.66
N ALA A 97 -3.72 8.29 -1.71
CA ALA A 97 -5.15 8.13 -1.47
C ALA A 97 -5.85 9.46 -1.18
N GLN A 98 -5.29 10.32 -0.33
CA GLN A 98 -5.88 11.63 -0.02
C GLN A 98 -5.95 12.54 -1.25
N LEU A 99 -4.83 12.70 -1.96
CA LEU A 99 -4.78 13.56 -3.13
C LEU A 99 -5.66 13.03 -4.28
N TRP A 100 -5.78 11.71 -4.41
CA TRP A 100 -6.66 11.07 -5.39
C TRP A 100 -8.14 11.25 -5.05
N LEU A 101 -8.50 11.20 -3.76
CA LEU A 101 -9.86 11.47 -3.29
C LEU A 101 -10.30 12.92 -3.51
N TRP A 102 -9.36 13.86 -3.53
CA TRP A 102 -9.61 15.27 -3.85
C TRP A 102 -9.57 15.58 -5.35
N GLY A 103 -9.22 14.61 -6.20
CA GLY A 103 -9.08 14.80 -7.65
C GLY A 103 -7.81 15.56 -8.07
N SER A 104 -6.95 15.94 -7.12
CA SER A 104 -5.79 16.80 -7.38
C SER A 104 -4.72 16.10 -8.20
N LEU A 105 -4.49 14.81 -7.96
CA LEU A 105 -3.52 14.02 -8.74
C LEU A 105 -4.01 13.78 -10.16
N GLN A 106 -5.30 13.46 -10.34
CA GLN A 106 -5.89 13.23 -11.65
C GLN A 106 -5.80 14.50 -12.51
N LEU A 107 -6.08 15.66 -11.91
CA LEU A 107 -5.92 16.95 -12.57
C LEU A 107 -4.46 17.24 -12.93
N ALA A 108 -3.52 17.04 -12.00
CA ALA A 108 -2.11 17.35 -12.20
C ALA A 108 -1.42 16.41 -13.20
N MET A 109 -1.78 15.13 -13.19
CA MET A 109 -1.19 14.09 -14.04
C MET A 109 -1.91 13.91 -15.37
N GLN A 110 -3.13 14.46 -15.51
CA GLN A 110 -4.03 14.18 -16.63
C GLN A 110 -4.22 12.67 -16.86
N ALA A 111 -4.38 11.93 -15.77
CA ALA A 111 -4.48 10.47 -15.77
C ALA A 111 -5.59 10.00 -14.81
N ASP A 112 -6.40 9.05 -15.27
CA ASP A 112 -7.52 8.50 -14.50
C ASP A 112 -7.19 7.15 -13.83
N ASP A 113 -6.00 6.61 -14.07
CA ASP A 113 -5.52 5.35 -13.48
C ASP A 113 -4.35 5.60 -12.53
N VAL A 114 -4.48 5.08 -11.31
CA VAL A 114 -3.49 5.20 -10.24
C VAL A 114 -2.37 4.18 -10.34
N ASP A 115 -2.49 3.18 -11.24
CA ASP A 115 -1.55 2.05 -11.32
C ASP A 115 -0.12 2.49 -11.64
N ALA A 116 0.04 3.43 -12.58
CA ALA A 116 1.35 3.96 -12.94
C ALA A 116 2.01 4.70 -11.76
N LEU A 117 1.22 5.49 -11.02
CA LEU A 117 1.69 6.18 -9.82
C LEU A 117 2.07 5.19 -8.71
N LEU A 118 1.27 4.15 -8.52
CA LEU A 118 1.53 3.11 -7.54
C LEU A 118 2.84 2.35 -7.86
N ARG A 119 3.07 1.99 -9.12
CA ARG A 119 4.33 1.38 -9.57
C ARG A 119 5.53 2.30 -9.30
N ALA A 120 5.41 3.58 -9.64
CA ALA A 120 6.45 4.57 -9.37
C ALA A 120 6.74 4.72 -7.86
N ALA A 121 5.70 4.70 -7.02
CA ALA A 121 5.86 4.72 -5.57
C ALA A 121 6.61 3.48 -5.06
N LEU A 122 6.27 2.28 -5.57
CA LEU A 122 7.02 1.07 -5.23
C LEU A 122 8.46 1.13 -5.74
N ASP A 123 8.73 1.68 -6.92
CA ASP A 123 10.10 1.85 -7.44
C ASP A 123 10.91 2.79 -6.54
N ALA A 124 10.31 3.88 -6.06
CA ALA A 124 10.98 4.83 -5.18
C ALA A 124 11.39 4.22 -3.83
N HIS A 125 10.56 3.33 -3.26
CA HIS A 125 10.83 2.74 -1.93
C HIS A 125 11.59 1.42 -1.99
N LEU A 126 11.38 0.62 -3.04
CA LEU A 126 11.96 -0.71 -3.18
C LEU A 126 13.12 -0.75 -4.18
N GLY A 127 13.36 0.32 -4.93
CA GLY A 127 14.21 0.28 -6.12
C GLY A 127 13.44 -0.32 -7.32
N PRO A 128 14.00 -0.18 -8.53
CA PRO A 128 13.36 -0.70 -9.75
C PRO A 128 13.22 -2.21 -9.70
N ALA A 129 12.20 -2.74 -10.36
CA ALA A 129 12.10 -4.19 -10.58
C ALA A 129 13.39 -4.68 -11.26
N ARG A 130 13.98 -5.77 -10.73
CA ARG A 130 15.13 -6.40 -11.39
C ARG A 130 14.65 -6.92 -12.75
N THR A 131 15.03 -6.24 -13.82
CA THR A 131 14.89 -6.81 -15.15
C THR A 131 15.88 -7.97 -15.23
N GLY A 132 15.36 -9.20 -15.38
CA GLY A 132 16.22 -10.34 -15.66
C GLY A 132 16.94 -10.07 -16.97
N HIS A 133 18.24 -9.77 -16.92
CA HIS A 133 19.05 -9.77 -18.13
C HIS A 133 19.16 -11.24 -18.56
N PRO A 134 18.71 -11.64 -19.77
CA PRO A 134 19.04 -12.96 -20.27
C PRO A 134 20.57 -13.01 -20.36
N THR A 135 21.19 -13.90 -19.60
CA THR A 135 22.59 -14.23 -19.76
C THR A 135 22.75 -14.84 -21.15
N SER A 136 23.15 -14.03 -22.13
CA SER A 136 23.67 -14.54 -23.39
C SER A 136 24.90 -15.39 -23.08
N SER A 137 24.75 -16.71 -23.24
CA SER A 137 25.88 -17.64 -23.36
C SER A 137 26.37 -17.66 -24.80
#